data_AF-A0A7L5T9B3-F1
#
_entry.id   AF-A0A7L5T9B3-F1
#
_cell.length_a   1.000
_cell.length_b   1.000
_cell.length_c   1.000
_cell.angle_alpha   90.00
_cell.angle_beta   90.00
_cell.angle_gamma   90.00
#
_symmetry.space_group_name_H-M   'P 1'
#
loop_
_entity.id
_entity.type
_entity.pdbx_description
1 polymer ?
#
loop_
_entity_poly.entity_id
_entity_poly.type
_entity_poly.pdbx_seq_one_letter_code
_entity_poly.pdbx_strand_id
1 'polypeptide(L)' 'MKYLTSLAASAGIERFDAEFVNAVKGTDIKPRGPRERTATAAKRLTKAAARKLISALANP' A
#
# COMPACT_ATOMS: atom_id res chain seq x y z
N MET A 1 5.62 1.79 9.44
CA MET A 1 4.62 2.55 8.64
C MET A 1 5.14 3.87 8.09
N LYS A 2 5.94 4.68 8.83
CA LYS A 2 6.52 5.94 8.28
C LYS A 2 7.15 5.76 6.89
N TYR A 3 7.95 4.70 6.71
CA TYR A 3 8.59 4.38 5.44
C TYR A 3 7.61 4.13 4.28
N LEU A 4 6.52 3.38 4.52
CA LEU A 4 5.48 3.12 3.53
C LEU A 4 4.73 4.39 3.12
N THR A 5 4.47 5.27 4.09
CA THR A 5 3.85 6.57 3.81
C THR A 5 4.77 7.46 2.97
N SER A 6 6.07 7.46 3.24
CA SER A 6 7.06 8.19 2.43
C SER A 6 7.16 7.61 1.01
N LEU A 7 7.22 6.29 0.86
CA LEU A 7 7.20 5.62 -0.45
C LEU A 7 5.94 5.95 -1.24
N ALA A 8 4.78 5.96 -0.59
CA ALA A 8 3.52 6.33 -1.22
C ALA A 8 3.51 7.79 -1.70
N ALA A 9 4.13 8.70 -0.94
CA ALA A 9 4.28 10.09 -1.34
C ALA A 9 5.20 10.23 -2.57
N SER A 10 6.30 9.46 -2.63
CA SER A 10 7.22 9.46 -3.77
C SER A 10 6.64 8.80 -5.03
N ALA A 11 5.92 7.69 -4.88
CA ALA A 11 5.34 6.92 -5.99
C ALA A 11 4.08 7.58 -6.58
N GLY A 12 3.43 8.47 -5.81
CA GLY A 12 2.15 9.05 -6.17
C GLY A 12 0.97 8.16 -5.75
N ILE A 13 -0.18 8.81 -5.58
CA ILE A 13 -1.39 8.17 -5.03
C ILE A 13 -1.95 7.07 -5.94
N GLU A 14 -1.89 7.27 -7.26
CA GLU A 14 -2.42 6.34 -8.25
C GLU A 14 -1.62 5.03 -8.29
N ARG A 15 -0.29 5.14 -8.36
CA ARG A 15 0.61 3.98 -8.32
C ARG A 15 0.50 3.25 -6.98
N PHE A 16 0.40 4.00 -5.88
CA PHE A 16 0.16 3.41 -4.58
C PHE A 16 -1.14 2.59 -4.56
N ASP A 17 -2.24 3.13 -5.07
CA ASP A 17 -3.54 2.44 -5.05
C ASP A 17 -3.52 1.18 -5.91
N ALA A 18 -2.92 1.23 -7.10
CA ALA A 18 -2.75 0.06 -7.96
C ALA A 18 -1.94 -1.05 -7.27
N GLU A 19 -0.78 -0.71 -6.71
CA GLU A 19 0.06 -1.68 -6.01
C GLU A 19 -0.54 -2.16 -4.69
N PHE A 20 -1.32 -1.32 -4.02
CA PHE A 20 -2.04 -1.71 -2.81
C PHE A 20 -3.07 -2.78 -3.14
N VAL A 21 -3.86 -2.62 -4.21
CA VAL A 21 -4.81 -3.63 -4.70
C VAL A 21 -4.09 -4.94 -5.00
N ASN A 22 -2.95 -4.89 -5.68
CA ASN A 22 -2.13 -6.07 -5.96
C ASN A 22 -1.61 -6.73 -4.68
N ALA A 23 -1.17 -5.94 -3.71
CA ALA A 23 -0.62 -6.44 -2.45
C ALA A 23 -1.66 -7.13 -1.56
N VAL A 24 -2.92 -6.70 -1.63
CA VAL A 24 -4.03 -7.29 -0.86
C VAL A 24 -4.79 -8.37 -1.63
N LYS A 25 -4.51 -8.57 -2.92
CA LYS A 25 -5.16 -9.60 -3.73
C LYS A 25 -4.98 -10.99 -3.11
N GLY A 26 -6.09 -11.71 -2.93
CA GLY A 26 -6.12 -13.03 -2.29
C GLY A 26 -6.03 -12.99 -0.76
N THR A 27 -6.16 -11.81 -0.15
CA THR A 27 -6.32 -11.63 1.30
C THR A 27 -7.70 -11.05 1.61
N ASP A 28 -8.17 -11.17 2.86
CA ASP A 28 -9.41 -10.54 3.32
C ASP A 28 -9.27 -9.03 3.60
N ILE A 29 -8.14 -8.41 3.21
CA ILE A 29 -7.89 -6.99 3.40
C ILE A 29 -8.56 -6.20 2.27
N LYS A 30 -9.44 -5.28 2.64
CA LYS A 30 -10.06 -4.35 1.68
C LYS A 30 -9.03 -3.38 1.09
N PRO A 31 -9.12 -3.06 -0.21
CA PRO A 31 -8.35 -1.97 -0.82
C PRO A 31 -8.53 -0.64 -0.09
N ARG A 32 -7.63 0.31 -0.35
CA ARG A 32 -7.76 1.66 0.20
C ARG A 32 -9.04 2.32 -0.33
N GLY A 33 -9.85 2.85 0.57
CA GLY A 33 -11.08 3.55 0.21
C GLY A 33 -10.82 4.96 -0.35
N PRO A 34 -11.79 5.55 -1.08
CA PRO A 34 -11.70 6.93 -1.53
C PRO A 34 -11.48 7.88 -0.34
N ARG A 35 -10.48 8.76 -0.43
CA ARG A 35 -10.06 9.70 0.64
C ARG A 35 -9.52 9.06 1.92
N GLU A 36 -9.38 7.74 1.98
CA GLU A 36 -8.78 7.08 3.12
C GLU A 36 -7.28 7.43 3.21
N ARG A 37 -6.79 7.80 4.39
CA ARG A 37 -5.36 8.07 4.57
C ARG A 37 -4.54 6.80 4.33
N THR A 38 -3.44 6.92 3.57
CA THR A 38 -2.50 5.82 3.31
C THR A 38 -2.00 5.15 4.59
N ALA A 39 -1.73 5.93 5.63
CA ALA A 39 -1.32 5.39 6.93
C ALA A 39 -2.39 4.51 7.59
N THR A 40 -3.67 4.80 7.37
CA THR A 40 -4.79 4.00 7.90
C THR A 40 -4.93 2.69 7.13
N ALA A 41 -4.88 2.75 5.80
CA ALA A 41 -4.93 1.56 4.96
C ALA A 41 -3.73 0.63 5.20
N ALA A 42 -2.53 1.22 5.32
CA ALA A 42 -1.31 0.48 5.60
C ALA A 42 -1.35 -0.27 6.95
N LYS A 43 -2.05 0.24 7.97
CA LYS A 43 -2.22 -0.45 9.26
C LYS A 43 -2.98 -1.77 9.15
N ARG A 44 -3.83 -1.94 8.14
CA ARG A 44 -4.58 -3.19 7.91
C ARG A 44 -3.73 -4.27 7.25
N LEU A 45 -2.60 -3.90 6.66
CA LEU A 45 -1.76 -4.84 5.93
C LEU A 45 -1.12 -5.85 6.88
N THR A 46 -1.15 -7.11 6.47
CA THR A 46 -0.29 -8.14 7.07
C THR A 46 1.17 -7.85 6.74
N LYS A 47 2.10 -8.44 7.50
CA LYS A 47 3.55 -8.34 7.23
C LYS A 47 3.93 -8.81 5.82
N ALA A 48 3.18 -9.76 5.25
CA ALA A 48 3.41 -10.28 3.90
C ALA A 48 2.94 -9.27 2.84
N ALA A 49 1.72 -8.75 2.97
CA ALA A 49 1.17 -7.75 2.04
C ALA A 49 1.99 -6.45 2.08
N ALA A 50 2.40 -5.99 3.27
CA ALA A 50 3.27 -4.82 3.42
C ALA A 50 4.63 -5.00 2.71
N ARG A 51 5.22 -6.20 2.76
CA ARG A 51 6.48 -6.50 2.06
C ARG A 51 6.31 -6.50 0.55
N LYS A 52 5.24 -7.09 0.03
CA LYS A 52 4.91 -7.02 -1.41
C LYS A 52 4.77 -5.59 -1.87
N LEU A 53 4.00 -4.79 -1.14
CA LEU A 53 3.78 -3.37 -1.46
C LEU A 53 5.09 -2.56 -1.42
N ILE A 54 5.92 -2.75 -0.40
CA ILE A 54 7.23 -2.09 -0.33
C ILE A 54 8.10 -2.47 -1.53
N SER A 55 8.16 -3.76 -1.89
CA SER A 55 8.95 -4.22 -3.03
C SER A 55 8.49 -3.64 -4.35
N ALA A 56 7.17 -3.53 -4.56
CA ALA A 56 6.59 -2.96 -5.77
C ALA A 56 6.76 -1.44 -5.88
N LEU A 57 6.82 -0.74 -4.75
CA LEU A 57 7.04 0.71 -4.71
C LEU A 57 8.52 1.10 -4.72
N ALA A 58 9.41 0.22 -4.24
CA ALA A 58 10.84 0.48 -4.19
C ALA A 58 11.55 0.17 -5.53
N ASN A 59 10.98 -0.69 -6.37
CA ASN A 59 11.46 -0.94 -7.74
C ASN A 59 10.54 -0.22 -8.73
N PRO A 60 10.95 0.94 -9.28
CA PRO A 60 10.13 1.78 -10.15
C PRO A 60 9.76 1.11 -11.48
#